data_AF-A0A1K0HBY4-F1
#
_entry.id   AF-A0A1K0HBY4-F1
#
_cell.length_a   1.000
_cell.length_b   1.000
_cell.length_c   1.000
_cell.angle_alpha   90.00
_cell.angle_beta   90.00
_cell.angle_gamma   90.00
#
_symmetry.space_group_name_H-M   'P 1'
#
loop_
_entity.id
_entity.type
_entity.pdbx_description
1 polymer ?
#
loop_
_entity_poly.entity_id
_entity_poly.type
_entity_poly.pdbx_seq_one_letter_code
_entity_poly.pdbx_strand_id
1 'polypeptide(L)'
;MVDDDERSAELFLSFLDGRAEKWAEAQPNDIKNSWKALKPAFLAHFQLDETSIESPQAHYNAYFDHLKPQITFLCHRQEWDKWLHHLLELSMDVPSKMVTQWGLAHAAWMSLPSELQTVIPQLKKGVIKFVNTCKSIPWSTYECILDEHNQWEEVIKEIRHCKQHDMEIHQELKNELQRDLATSIEEQVCKALNSLHFQMMPVSPPMQQGQLSPPQMCQLPTPPVRQPLTPPRDITQFTEIAQQMFPDTPQGKMNYEAALHDFEICHPHATIQLLKDEPYPLTPGTLPARSNKCHHCGQHGHRQVACINGAVPQPEQNYHEAYRAASYQAHLGNA
;
A
#
# COMPACT_ATOMS: atom_id res chain seq x y z
N MET A 1 55.89 11.63 5.96
CA MET A 1 54.54 11.11 6.27
C MET A 1 54.77 10.07 7.35
N VAL A 2 54.34 10.34 8.59
CA VAL A 2 54.32 9.32 9.64
C VAL A 2 53.39 8.22 9.15
N ASP A 3 53.84 6.97 9.23
CA ASP A 3 53.05 5.82 8.78
C ASP A 3 51.74 5.78 9.57
N ASP A 4 50.61 5.71 8.86
CA ASP A 4 49.27 5.71 9.45
C ASP A 4 49.09 4.50 10.39
N ASP A 5 49.88 3.45 10.17
CA ASP A 5 49.92 2.22 10.97
C ASP A 5 50.49 2.42 12.39
N GLU A 6 51.61 3.14 12.52
CA GLU A 6 52.27 3.39 13.81
C GLU A 6 51.43 4.36 14.66
N ARG A 7 50.93 5.43 14.04
CA ARG A 7 50.06 6.40 14.70
C ARG A 7 48.74 5.80 15.18
N SER A 8 48.16 4.88 14.39
CA SER A 8 46.94 4.16 14.79
C SER A 8 47.20 3.26 16.00
N ALA A 9 48.38 2.63 16.07
CA ALA A 9 48.77 1.79 17.20
C ALA A 9 48.95 2.62 18.47
N GLU A 10 49.68 3.74 18.40
CA GLU A 10 49.86 4.66 19.54
C GLU A 10 48.52 5.17 20.07
N LEU A 11 47.62 5.59 19.18
CA LEU A 11 46.31 6.10 19.56
C LEU A 11 45.48 5.00 20.24
N PHE A 12 45.47 3.78 19.69
CA PHE A 12 44.76 2.66 20.29
C PHE A 12 45.28 2.34 21.71
N LEU A 13 46.61 2.28 21.88
CA LEU A 13 47.23 2.03 23.18
C LEU A 13 46.83 3.06 24.23
N SER A 14 46.63 4.33 23.84
CA SER A 14 46.20 5.39 24.76
C SER A 14 44.78 5.24 25.31
N PHE A 15 43.95 4.38 24.69
CA PHE A 15 42.58 4.09 25.15
C PHE A 15 42.50 2.84 26.04
N LEU A 16 43.58 2.09 26.21
CA LEU A 16 43.57 0.88 27.02
C LEU A 16 43.71 1.23 28.50
N ASP A 17 42.96 0.51 29.34
CA ASP A 17 43.02 0.64 30.80
C ASP A 17 42.96 -0.76 31.44
N GLY A 18 43.49 -0.86 32.66
CA GLY A 18 43.39 -2.02 33.54
C GLY A 18 43.96 -3.29 32.94
N ARG A 19 43.09 -4.26 32.62
CA ARG A 19 43.52 -5.56 32.07
C ARG A 19 44.02 -5.46 30.63
N ALA A 20 43.49 -4.52 29.85
CA ALA A 20 43.88 -4.33 28.47
C ALA A 20 45.24 -3.63 28.35
N GLU A 21 45.49 -2.63 29.20
CA GLU A 21 46.78 -1.95 29.29
C GLU A 21 47.90 -2.92 29.66
N LYS A 22 47.71 -3.72 30.72
CA LYS A 22 48.70 -4.74 31.15
C LYS A 22 48.99 -5.79 30.08
N TRP A 23 47.96 -6.21 29.32
CA TRP A 23 48.16 -7.09 28.18
C TRP A 23 49.01 -6.42 27.10
N ALA A 24 48.71 -5.16 26.78
CA ALA A 24 49.42 -4.40 25.77
C ALA A 24 50.88 -4.18 26.18
N GLU A 25 51.16 -3.83 27.43
CA GLU A 25 52.51 -3.71 28.00
C GLU A 25 53.33 -5.00 27.87
N ALA A 26 52.69 -6.16 27.94
CA ALA A 26 53.34 -7.46 27.78
C ALA A 26 53.64 -7.83 26.32
N GLN A 27 53.13 -7.08 25.33
CA GLN A 27 53.39 -7.37 23.92
C GLN A 27 54.80 -6.94 23.48
N PRO A 28 55.42 -7.69 22.54
CA PRO A 28 56.63 -7.27 21.84
C PRO A 28 56.47 -5.93 21.10
N ASN A 29 57.57 -5.19 20.91
CA ASN A 29 57.55 -3.88 20.26
C ASN A 29 57.11 -3.94 18.79
N ASP A 30 57.40 -5.04 18.09
CA ASP A 30 56.94 -5.30 16.72
C ASP A 30 55.42 -5.46 16.63
N ILE A 31 54.76 -5.92 17.71
CA ILE A 31 53.30 -5.95 17.81
C ILE A 31 52.75 -4.59 18.25
N LYS A 32 53.35 -3.96 19.27
CA LYS A 32 52.90 -2.66 19.81
C LYS A 32 52.94 -1.51 18.80
N ASN A 33 53.95 -1.50 17.94
CA ASN A 33 54.21 -0.35 17.05
C ASN A 33 53.57 -0.52 15.67
N SER A 34 52.81 -1.59 15.43
CA SER A 34 52.11 -1.83 14.16
C SER A 34 50.65 -2.13 14.41
N TRP A 35 49.75 -1.23 13.97
CA TRP A 35 48.31 -1.44 14.11
C TRP A 35 47.84 -2.73 13.42
N LYS A 36 48.41 -3.05 12.25
CA LYS A 36 48.17 -4.31 11.53
C LYS A 36 48.47 -5.56 12.36
N ALA A 37 49.48 -5.52 13.25
CA ALA A 37 49.81 -6.64 14.13
C ALA A 37 49.07 -6.56 15.47
N LEU A 38 48.95 -5.36 16.04
CA LEU A 38 48.33 -5.10 17.34
C LEU A 38 46.84 -5.46 17.36
N LYS A 39 46.09 -5.05 16.33
CA LYS A 39 44.65 -5.27 16.23
C LYS A 39 44.27 -6.76 16.28
N PRO A 40 44.77 -7.66 15.40
CA PRO A 40 44.41 -9.07 15.45
C PRO A 40 44.89 -9.75 16.74
N ALA A 41 46.05 -9.36 17.29
CA ALA A 41 46.54 -9.90 18.56
C ALA A 41 45.61 -9.55 19.74
N PHE A 42 45.11 -8.30 19.77
CA PHE A 42 44.15 -7.86 20.78
C PHE A 42 42.83 -8.63 20.67
N LEU A 43 42.28 -8.73 19.45
CA LEU A 43 41.03 -9.44 19.19
C LEU A 43 41.13 -10.92 19.61
N ALA A 44 42.21 -11.60 19.24
CA ALA A 44 42.46 -12.99 19.60
C ALA A 44 42.58 -13.18 21.13
N HIS A 45 43.27 -12.27 21.83
CA HIS A 45 43.47 -12.38 23.28
C HIS A 45 42.17 -12.23 24.07
N PHE A 46 41.33 -11.27 23.68
CA PHE A 46 40.07 -11.00 24.36
C PHE A 46 38.89 -11.83 23.84
N GLN A 47 39.16 -12.80 22.95
CA GLN A 47 38.14 -13.62 22.29
C GLN A 47 37.05 -12.77 21.61
N LEU A 48 37.46 -11.58 21.14
CA LEU A 48 36.62 -10.72 20.34
C LEU A 48 36.70 -11.29 18.93
N ASP A 49 35.67 -12.03 18.53
CA ASP A 49 35.56 -12.49 17.16
C ASP A 49 35.54 -11.26 16.24
N GLU A 50 36.32 -11.27 15.15
CA GLU A 50 36.26 -10.18 14.18
C GLU A 50 34.86 -10.09 13.54
N THR A 51 34.08 -11.18 13.64
CA THR A 51 32.65 -11.25 13.31
C THR A 51 31.71 -10.83 14.46
N SER A 52 32.21 -10.71 15.70
CA SER A 52 31.48 -10.16 16.85
C SER A 52 31.42 -8.63 16.84
N ILE A 53 32.21 -7.98 15.98
CA ILE A 53 31.97 -6.58 15.61
C ILE A 53 30.74 -6.62 14.71
N GLU A 54 29.59 -6.26 15.26
CA GLU A 54 28.36 -6.13 14.49
C GLU A 54 28.66 -5.44 13.15
N SER A 55 28.29 -6.12 12.05
CA SER A 55 28.64 -5.60 10.75
C SER A 55 28.10 -4.17 10.59
N PRO A 56 28.78 -3.27 9.85
CA PRO A 56 28.24 -1.96 9.51
C PRO A 56 26.79 -1.98 9.01
N GLN A 57 26.40 -3.08 8.35
CA GLN A 57 25.04 -3.32 7.89
C GLN A 57 24.07 -3.64 9.03
N ALA A 58 24.52 -4.37 10.07
CA ALA A 58 23.71 -4.67 11.25
C ALA A 58 23.36 -3.39 12.01
N HIS A 59 24.33 -2.51 12.28
CA HIS A 59 24.06 -1.19 12.90
C HIS A 59 23.13 -0.33 12.05
N TYR A 60 23.33 -0.32 10.72
CA TYR A 60 22.42 0.36 9.80
C TYR A 60 20.99 -0.20 9.92
N ASN A 61 20.82 -1.52 9.85
CA ASN A 61 19.52 -2.15 9.96
C ASN A 61 18.86 -1.86 11.32
N ALA A 62 19.61 -1.98 12.42
CA ALA A 62 19.14 -1.70 13.78
C ALA A 62 18.60 -0.26 13.89
N TYR A 63 19.30 0.73 13.31
CA TYR A 63 18.82 2.10 13.25
C TYR A 63 17.46 2.20 12.53
N PHE A 64 17.34 1.60 11.34
CA PHE A 64 16.09 1.67 10.55
C PHE A 64 14.95 0.85 11.14
N ASP A 65 15.24 -0.25 11.84
CA ASP A 65 14.23 -1.02 12.57
C ASP A 65 13.65 -0.23 13.76
N HIS A 66 14.47 0.65 14.37
CA HIS A 66 14.03 1.58 15.41
C HIS A 66 13.19 2.76 14.87
N LEU A 67 13.23 3.04 13.57
CA LEU A 67 12.44 4.09 12.89
C LEU A 67 10.98 3.71 12.66
N LYS A 68 10.30 3.21 13.68
CA LYS A 68 8.86 2.92 13.67
C LYS A 68 8.19 3.49 14.92
N PRO A 69 8.30 4.80 15.17
CA PRO A 69 7.64 5.41 16.31
C PRO A 69 6.12 5.27 16.13
N GLN A 70 5.46 4.63 17.08
CA GLN A 70 4.02 4.68 17.20
C GLN A 70 3.64 5.97 17.91
N ILE A 71 2.54 6.61 17.48
CA ILE A 71 2.06 7.84 18.14
C ILE A 71 1.72 7.63 19.62
N THR A 72 1.41 6.38 19.99
CA THR A 72 1.19 5.93 21.37
C THR A 72 2.41 6.13 22.28
N PHE A 73 3.63 6.23 21.74
CA PHE A 73 4.81 6.58 22.54
C PHE A 73 4.72 7.99 23.14
N LEU A 74 3.97 8.88 22.51
CA LEU A 74 3.75 10.22 23.07
C LEU A 74 2.86 10.17 24.32
N CYS A 75 2.03 9.15 24.52
CA CYS A 75 1.20 9.02 25.72
C CYS A 75 2.03 8.97 27.01
N HIS A 76 3.30 8.59 26.89
CA HIS A 76 4.23 8.48 28.00
C HIS A 76 5.53 9.23 27.68
N ARG A 77 5.70 10.42 28.28
CA ARG A 77 6.92 11.24 28.12
C ARG A 77 8.22 10.46 28.27
N GLN A 78 8.27 9.55 29.24
CA GLN A 78 9.45 8.72 29.47
C GLN A 78 9.75 7.78 28.29
N GLU A 79 8.75 7.24 27.63
CA GLU A 79 8.93 6.36 26.46
C GLU A 79 9.37 7.16 25.24
N TRP A 80 8.84 8.36 25.05
CA TRP A 80 9.34 9.29 24.01
C TRP A 80 10.80 9.66 24.23
N ASP A 81 11.18 10.01 25.47
CA ASP A 81 12.56 10.34 25.82
C ASP A 81 13.51 9.15 25.65
N LYS A 82 13.08 7.93 26.03
CA LYS A 82 13.83 6.68 25.79
C LYS A 82 14.03 6.43 24.30
N TRP A 83 12.98 6.58 23.49
CA TRP A 83 13.05 6.38 22.04
C TRP A 83 14.04 7.35 21.40
N LEU A 84 14.00 8.63 21.78
CA LEU A 84 14.95 9.66 21.30
C LEU A 84 16.39 9.38 21.74
N HIS A 85 16.58 8.86 22.95
CA HIS A 85 17.90 8.50 23.45
C HIS A 85 18.48 7.32 22.67
N HIS A 86 17.70 6.25 22.49
CA HIS A 86 18.15 5.07 21.76
C HIS A 86 18.40 5.36 20.28
N LEU A 87 17.60 6.24 19.66
CA LEU A 87 17.84 6.72 18.30
C LEU A 87 19.22 7.40 18.19
N LEU A 88 19.60 8.21 19.19
CA LEU A 88 20.89 8.87 19.21
C LEU A 88 22.03 7.86 19.36
N GLU A 89 21.90 6.89 20.27
CA GLU A 89 22.87 5.79 20.45
C GLU A 89 23.12 5.06 19.14
N LEU A 90 22.05 4.51 18.54
CA LEU A 90 22.14 3.77 17.28
C LEU A 90 22.76 4.62 16.15
N SER A 91 22.49 5.93 16.12
CA SER A 91 23.04 6.82 15.09
C SER A 91 24.56 7.01 15.18
N MET A 92 25.15 6.82 16.36
CA MET A 92 26.59 6.90 16.58
C MET A 92 27.29 5.64 16.08
N ASP A 93 26.60 4.50 16.09
CA ASP A 93 27.11 3.21 15.65
C ASP A 93 27.06 3.02 14.13
N VAL A 94 26.25 3.81 13.42
CA VAL A 94 26.16 3.76 11.95
C VAL A 94 27.37 4.45 11.30
N PRO A 95 28.20 3.73 10.52
CA PRO A 95 29.38 4.33 9.90
C PRO A 95 29.02 5.39 8.85
N SER A 96 29.71 6.53 8.87
CA SER A 96 29.49 7.66 7.96
C SER A 96 29.62 7.32 6.46
N LYS A 97 30.34 6.24 6.13
CA LYS A 97 30.46 5.71 4.76
C LYS A 97 29.17 5.09 4.22
N MET A 98 28.27 4.63 5.10
CA MET A 98 26.97 4.04 4.71
C MET A 98 25.95 5.14 4.42
N VAL A 99 25.88 6.14 5.31
CA VAL A 99 24.89 7.20 5.24
C VAL A 99 25.38 8.42 6.00
N THR A 100 25.05 9.60 5.49
CA THR A 100 25.39 10.85 6.15
C THR A 100 24.53 11.04 7.41
N GLN A 101 25.05 11.74 8.41
CA GLN A 101 24.27 12.11 9.61
C GLN A 101 22.99 12.88 9.26
N TRP A 102 23.01 13.65 8.17
CA TRP A 102 21.79 14.28 7.64
C TRP A 102 20.80 13.26 7.08
N GLY A 103 21.26 12.26 6.32
CA GLY A 103 20.41 11.19 5.80
C GLY A 103 19.72 10.40 6.91
N LEU A 104 20.44 10.10 8.00
CA LEU A 104 19.88 9.47 9.19
C LEU A 104 18.80 10.33 9.86
N ALA A 105 19.08 11.63 10.06
CA ALA A 105 18.11 12.56 10.64
C ALA A 105 16.87 12.75 9.76
N HIS A 106 17.05 12.78 8.44
CA HIS A 106 15.95 12.86 7.49
C HIS A 106 15.08 11.60 7.53
N ALA A 107 15.69 10.41 7.58
CA ALA A 107 14.96 9.15 7.74
C ALA A 107 14.16 9.12 9.06
N ALA A 108 14.77 9.57 10.17
CA ALA A 108 14.08 9.66 11.46
C ALA A 108 12.89 10.61 11.40
N TRP A 109 13.04 11.79 10.79
CA TRP A 109 11.95 12.74 10.61
C TRP A 109 10.81 12.18 9.75
N MET A 110 11.14 11.53 8.62
CA MET A 110 10.15 10.88 7.73
C MET A 110 9.39 9.74 8.40
N SER A 111 9.97 9.11 9.42
CA SER A 111 9.34 8.02 10.17
C SER A 111 8.33 8.49 11.23
N LEU A 112 8.31 9.79 11.54
CA LEU A 112 7.37 10.34 12.51
C LEU A 112 5.94 10.29 11.95
N PRO A 113 4.92 10.11 12.82
CA PRO A 113 3.53 10.40 12.46
C PRO A 113 3.38 11.79 11.82
N SER A 114 2.46 11.92 10.87
CA SER A 114 2.29 13.17 10.10
C SER A 114 1.99 14.37 10.99
N GLU A 115 1.29 14.15 12.08
CA GLU A 115 0.93 15.15 13.08
C GLU A 115 2.18 15.75 13.72
N LEU A 116 3.16 14.90 14.06
CA LEU A 116 4.46 15.33 14.59
C LEU A 116 5.29 16.06 13.54
N GLN A 117 5.23 15.65 12.27
CA GLN A 117 5.96 16.31 11.18
C GLN A 117 5.51 17.76 10.97
N THR A 118 4.27 18.11 11.31
CA THR A 118 3.78 19.49 11.21
C THR A 118 4.44 20.44 12.23
N VAL A 119 4.81 19.91 13.40
CA VAL A 119 5.39 20.69 14.51
C VAL A 119 6.91 20.63 14.51
N ILE A 120 7.49 19.48 14.14
CA ILE A 120 8.93 19.30 14.09
C ILE A 120 9.42 19.71 12.70
N PRO A 121 10.16 20.83 12.56
CA PRO A 121 10.62 21.28 11.26
C PRO A 121 11.57 20.26 10.64
N GLN A 122 11.48 20.07 9.32
CA GLN A 122 12.43 19.25 8.58
C GLN A 122 13.84 19.84 8.73
N LEU A 123 14.77 19.07 9.31
CA LEU A 123 16.12 19.54 9.59
C LEU A 123 17.09 19.12 8.49
N LYS A 124 17.86 20.10 8.00
CA LYS A 124 19.02 19.87 7.12
C LYS A 124 20.33 19.60 7.88
N LYS A 125 20.22 18.99 9.07
CA LYS A 125 21.33 18.78 10.01
C LYS A 125 21.31 17.35 10.58
N GLY A 126 22.35 16.97 11.33
CA GLY A 126 22.52 15.61 11.85
C GLY A 126 21.57 15.21 13.00
N VAL A 127 21.61 13.93 13.39
CA VAL A 127 20.68 13.30 14.35
C VAL A 127 20.66 14.00 15.70
N ILE A 128 21.83 14.41 16.22
CA ILE A 128 21.92 15.17 17.49
C ILE A 128 21.03 16.41 17.46
N LYS A 129 21.04 17.17 16.36
CA LYS A 129 20.21 18.37 16.28
C LYS A 129 18.73 18.03 16.18
N PHE A 130 18.38 16.97 15.44
CA PHE A 130 17.02 16.47 15.38
C PHE A 130 16.49 16.11 16.77
N VAL A 131 17.22 15.31 17.53
CA VAL A 131 16.85 14.93 18.90
C VAL A 131 16.70 16.16 19.81
N ASN A 132 17.63 17.11 19.73
CA ASN A 132 17.55 18.35 20.52
C ASN A 132 16.35 19.21 20.13
N THR A 133 15.99 19.26 18.85
CA THR A 133 14.78 19.96 18.40
C THR A 133 13.52 19.30 18.95
N CYS A 134 13.41 17.97 18.91
CA CYS A 134 12.30 17.26 19.55
C CYS A 134 12.22 17.58 21.05
N LYS A 135 13.35 17.51 21.77
CA LYS A 135 13.40 17.81 23.22
C LYS A 135 13.08 19.27 23.56
N SER A 136 13.23 20.20 22.62
CA SER A 136 12.94 21.62 22.83
C SER A 136 11.46 21.96 22.71
N ILE A 137 10.64 21.07 22.15
CA ILE A 137 9.20 21.28 22.00
C ILE A 137 8.53 21.15 23.37
N PRO A 138 7.70 22.12 23.79
CA PRO A 138 6.94 22.03 25.02
C PRO A 138 6.06 20.78 25.06
N TRP A 139 6.00 20.11 26.21
CA TRP A 139 5.21 18.88 26.35
C TRP A 139 3.72 19.08 26.04
N SER A 140 3.17 20.25 26.36
CA SER A 140 1.79 20.64 26.03
C SER A 140 1.49 20.59 24.53
N THR A 141 2.50 20.79 23.67
CA THR A 141 2.32 20.66 22.23
C THR A 141 2.14 19.19 21.82
N TYR A 142 2.87 18.27 22.45
CA TYR A 142 2.67 16.82 22.23
C TYR A 142 1.31 16.36 22.75
N GLU A 143 0.84 16.89 23.90
CA GLU A 143 -0.49 16.61 24.44
C GLU A 143 -1.60 17.06 23.47
N CYS A 144 -1.48 18.25 22.88
CA CYS A 144 -2.43 18.75 21.87
C CYS A 144 -2.51 17.83 20.64
N ILE A 145 -1.34 17.37 20.15
CA ILE A 145 -1.26 16.44 19.00
C ILE A 145 -1.94 15.10 19.34
N LEU A 146 -1.72 14.58 20.55
CA LEU A 146 -2.35 13.36 21.01
C LEU A 146 -3.87 13.50 21.10
N ASP A 147 -4.36 14.61 21.65
CA ASP A 147 -5.78 14.87 21.77
C ASP A 147 -6.45 14.97 20.39
N GLU A 148 -5.83 15.67 19.44
CA GLU A 148 -6.29 15.74 18.05
C GLU A 148 -6.32 14.37 17.39
N HIS A 149 -5.25 13.57 17.56
CA HIS A 149 -5.18 12.22 17.01
C HIS A 149 -6.27 11.30 17.61
N ASN A 150 -6.47 11.34 18.93
CA ASN A 150 -7.49 10.56 19.60
C ASN A 150 -8.90 10.92 19.09
N GLN A 151 -9.19 12.20 18.92
CA GLN A 151 -10.45 12.66 18.34
C GLN A 151 -10.64 12.14 16.91
N TRP A 152 -9.58 12.18 16.10
CA TRP A 152 -9.62 11.68 14.74
C TRP A 152 -9.86 10.17 14.67
N GLU A 153 -9.23 9.37 15.55
CA GLU A 153 -9.48 7.93 15.67
C GLU A 153 -10.93 7.62 16.05
N GLU A 154 -11.55 8.39 16.95
CA GLU A 154 -12.97 8.22 17.27
C GLU A 154 -13.86 8.51 16.05
N VAL A 155 -13.60 9.58 15.30
CA VAL A 155 -14.32 9.87 14.03
C VAL A 155 -14.16 8.72 13.03
N ILE A 156 -12.97 8.15 12.89
CA ILE A 156 -12.75 6.99 12.01
C ILE A 156 -13.52 5.77 12.49
N LYS A 157 -13.57 5.51 13.80
CA LYS A 157 -14.38 4.42 14.37
C LYS A 157 -15.87 4.62 14.06
N GLU A 158 -16.39 5.83 14.22
CA GLU A 158 -17.77 6.17 13.86
C GLU A 158 -18.04 5.96 12.37
N ILE A 159 -17.17 6.45 11.48
CA ILE A 159 -17.30 6.23 10.03
C ILE A 159 -17.30 4.74 9.70
N ARG A 160 -16.42 3.94 10.32
CA ARG A 160 -16.40 2.48 10.13
C ARG A 160 -17.70 1.84 10.60
N HIS A 161 -18.22 2.26 11.75
CA HIS A 161 -19.50 1.77 12.28
C HIS A 161 -20.68 2.12 11.36
N CYS A 162 -20.77 3.36 10.89
CA CYS A 162 -21.80 3.78 9.93
C CYS A 162 -21.74 2.98 8.63
N LYS A 163 -20.54 2.77 8.07
CA LYS A 163 -20.36 1.94 6.87
C LYS A 163 -20.82 0.50 7.07
N GLN A 164 -20.52 -0.08 8.24
CA GLN A 164 -20.96 -1.43 8.57
C GLN A 164 -22.50 -1.51 8.65
N HIS A 165 -23.13 -0.52 9.29
CA HIS A 165 -24.58 -0.43 9.39
C HIS A 165 -25.25 -0.24 8.02
N ASP A 166 -24.68 0.59 7.13
CA ASP A 166 -25.20 0.76 5.77
C ASP A 166 -25.12 -0.53 4.95
N MET A 167 -24.04 -1.31 5.13
CA MET A 167 -23.92 -2.64 4.51
C MET A 167 -24.99 -3.62 5.02
N GLU A 168 -25.33 -3.57 6.31
CA GLU A 168 -26.39 -4.39 6.91
C GLU A 168 -27.76 -4.01 6.35
N ILE A 169 -28.10 -2.72 6.31
CA ILE A 169 -29.34 -2.23 5.68
C ILE A 169 -29.42 -2.67 4.22
N HIS A 170 -28.33 -2.50 3.47
CA HIS A 170 -28.30 -2.90 2.06
C HIS A 170 -28.53 -4.40 1.88
N GLN A 171 -27.95 -5.23 2.76
CA GLN A 171 -28.15 -6.67 2.75
C GLN A 171 -29.58 -7.08 3.12
N GLU A 172 -30.20 -6.41 4.10
CA GLU A 172 -31.60 -6.62 4.48
C GLU A 172 -32.56 -6.26 3.35
N LEU A 173 -32.38 -5.08 2.73
CA LEU A 173 -33.20 -4.64 1.61
C LEU A 173 -33.09 -5.58 0.41
N LYS A 174 -31.87 -6.08 0.13
CA LYS A 174 -31.64 -7.09 -0.90
C LYS A 174 -32.40 -8.38 -0.61
N ASN A 175 -32.38 -8.84 0.64
CA ASN A 175 -33.09 -10.05 1.07
C ASN A 175 -34.62 -9.88 1.02
N GLU A 176 -35.14 -8.69 1.35
CA GLU A 176 -36.55 -8.36 1.22
C GLU A 176 -37.00 -8.33 -0.24
N LEU A 177 -36.27 -7.60 -1.10
CA LEU A 177 -36.56 -7.56 -2.53
C LEU A 177 -36.55 -8.96 -3.17
N GLN A 178 -35.61 -9.81 -2.75
CA GLN A 178 -35.54 -11.19 -3.23
C GLN A 178 -36.75 -12.03 -2.77
N ARG A 179 -37.26 -11.82 -1.55
CA ARG A 179 -38.47 -12.48 -1.05
C ARG A 179 -39.71 -12.01 -1.81
N ASP A 180 -39.87 -10.70 -1.98
CA ASP A 180 -41.02 -10.12 -2.69
C ASP A 180 -41.07 -10.59 -4.15
N LEU A 181 -39.91 -10.65 -4.80
CA LEU A 181 -39.80 -11.17 -6.16
C LEU A 181 -40.21 -12.66 -6.23
N ALA A 182 -39.77 -13.48 -5.27
CA ALA A 182 -40.14 -14.89 -5.21
C ALA A 182 -41.66 -15.06 -5.03
N THR A 183 -42.26 -14.34 -4.08
CA THR A 183 -43.72 -14.37 -3.84
C THR A 183 -44.50 -13.90 -5.06
N SER A 184 -44.05 -12.82 -5.72
CA SER A 184 -44.70 -12.35 -6.95
C SER A 184 -44.65 -13.38 -8.09
N ILE A 185 -43.54 -14.11 -8.23
CA ILE A 185 -43.41 -15.16 -9.24
C ILE A 185 -44.36 -16.33 -8.92
N GLU A 186 -44.41 -16.77 -7.66
CA GLU A 186 -45.32 -17.84 -7.22
C GLU A 186 -46.78 -17.48 -7.49
N GLU A 187 -47.21 -16.26 -7.16
CA GLU A 187 -48.57 -15.80 -7.44
C GLU A 187 -48.91 -15.81 -8.94
N GLN A 188 -47.98 -15.38 -9.80
CA GLN A 188 -48.20 -15.40 -11.25
C GLN A 188 -48.29 -16.84 -11.78
N VAL A 189 -47.44 -17.74 -11.31
CA VAL A 189 -47.49 -19.16 -11.68
C VAL A 189 -48.82 -19.79 -11.23
N CYS A 190 -49.27 -19.53 -10.01
CA CYS A 190 -50.57 -20.00 -9.51
C CYS A 190 -51.74 -19.45 -10.34
N LYS A 191 -51.73 -18.17 -10.70
CA LYS A 191 -52.76 -17.55 -11.56
C LYS A 191 -52.79 -18.19 -12.95
N ALA A 192 -51.62 -18.45 -13.54
CA ALA A 192 -51.50 -19.10 -14.85
C ALA A 192 -52.03 -20.55 -14.83
N LEU A 193 -51.65 -21.33 -13.81
CA LEU A 193 -52.12 -22.71 -13.63
C LEU A 193 -53.64 -22.78 -13.43
N ASN A 194 -54.20 -21.90 -12.60
CA ASN A 194 -55.65 -21.82 -12.40
C ASN A 194 -56.38 -21.46 -13.69
N SER A 195 -55.86 -20.51 -14.46
CA SER A 195 -56.43 -20.13 -15.76
C SER A 195 -56.45 -21.29 -16.75
N LEU A 196 -55.40 -22.13 -16.75
CA LEU A 196 -55.33 -23.34 -17.55
C LEU A 196 -56.39 -24.38 -17.12
N HIS A 197 -56.57 -24.58 -15.81
CA HIS A 197 -57.55 -25.51 -15.26
C HIS A 197 -58.99 -25.15 -15.68
N PHE A 198 -59.34 -23.85 -15.69
CA PHE A 198 -60.67 -23.41 -16.12
C PHE A 198 -60.91 -23.56 -17.64
N GLN A 199 -59.86 -23.51 -18.47
CA GLN A 199 -59.99 -23.77 -19.92
C GLN A 199 -60.09 -25.25 -20.27
N MET A 200 -59.63 -26.15 -19.40
CA MET A 200 -59.62 -27.60 -19.67
C MET A 200 -60.82 -28.36 -19.10
N MET A 201 -61.84 -27.69 -18.56
CA MET A 201 -63.10 -28.37 -18.23
C MET A 201 -63.82 -28.74 -19.53
N PRO A 202 -63.98 -30.04 -19.85
CA PRO A 202 -64.61 -30.45 -21.11
C PRO A 202 -66.10 -30.11 -21.05
N VAL A 203 -66.55 -29.24 -21.96
CA VAL A 203 -67.96 -29.24 -22.38
C VAL A 203 -68.23 -30.65 -22.88
N SER A 204 -69.11 -31.37 -22.18
CA SER A 204 -69.44 -32.76 -22.48
C SER A 204 -69.73 -32.91 -23.99
N PRO A 205 -68.93 -33.66 -24.75
CA PRO A 205 -69.28 -33.94 -26.13
C PRO A 205 -70.42 -34.97 -26.15
N PRO A 206 -71.34 -34.90 -27.13
CA PRO A 206 -72.32 -35.95 -27.33
C PRO A 206 -71.60 -37.25 -27.66
N MET A 207 -72.05 -38.31 -26.99
CA MET A 207 -71.60 -39.69 -27.09
C MET A 207 -71.38 -40.10 -28.56
N GLN A 208 -70.12 -40.28 -28.98
CA GLN A 208 -69.78 -41.07 -30.15
C GLN A 208 -68.65 -42.04 -29.83
N GLN A 209 -68.99 -43.33 -29.91
CA GLN A 209 -68.06 -44.44 -30.00
C GLN A 209 -67.25 -44.32 -31.30
N GLY A 210 -65.92 -44.37 -31.19
CA GLY A 210 -65.08 -44.42 -32.39
C GLY A 210 -63.59 -44.47 -32.10
N GLN A 211 -63.06 -45.69 -32.09
CA GLN A 211 -61.67 -46.10 -32.37
C GLN A 211 -60.49 -45.34 -31.73
N LEU A 212 -59.89 -46.03 -30.78
CA LEU A 212 -58.53 -45.83 -30.28
C LEU A 212 -57.49 -45.93 -31.41
N SER A 213 -56.69 -44.88 -31.57
CA SER A 213 -55.37 -44.93 -32.20
C SER A 213 -54.30 -44.60 -31.14
N PRO A 214 -53.09 -45.18 -31.22
CA PRO A 214 -52.08 -45.06 -30.16
C PRO A 214 -51.43 -43.65 -30.13
N PRO A 215 -51.00 -43.17 -28.96
CA PRO A 215 -50.40 -41.84 -28.83
C PRO A 215 -48.99 -41.83 -29.42
N GLN A 216 -48.76 -40.93 -30.38
CA GLN A 216 -47.42 -40.49 -30.74
C GLN A 216 -46.85 -39.65 -29.58
N MET A 217 -45.70 -40.07 -29.05
CA MET A 217 -44.97 -39.29 -28.06
C MET A 217 -44.47 -37.99 -28.71
N CYS A 218 -45.07 -36.86 -28.34
CA CYS A 218 -44.50 -35.55 -28.59
C CYS A 218 -43.17 -35.44 -27.83
N GLN A 219 -42.07 -35.38 -28.58
CA GLN A 219 -40.75 -35.09 -28.03
C GLN A 219 -40.77 -33.67 -27.46
N LEU A 220 -40.45 -33.55 -26.16
CA LEU A 220 -40.11 -32.28 -25.53
C LEU A 220 -38.93 -31.65 -26.30
N PRO A 221 -38.90 -30.33 -26.53
CA PRO A 221 -37.67 -29.66 -26.90
C PRO A 221 -36.67 -29.81 -25.76
N THR A 222 -35.56 -30.47 -26.04
CA THR A 222 -34.40 -30.55 -25.15
C THR A 222 -33.96 -29.12 -24.76
N PRO A 223 -33.76 -28.80 -23.47
CA PRO A 223 -33.17 -27.52 -23.11
C PRO A 223 -31.78 -27.42 -23.74
N PRO A 224 -31.38 -26.25 -24.27
CA PRO A 224 -30.05 -26.11 -24.85
C PRO A 224 -29.01 -26.45 -23.78
N VAL A 225 -28.17 -27.41 -24.12
CA VAL A 225 -26.96 -27.78 -23.38
C VAL A 225 -26.21 -26.49 -23.08
N ARG A 226 -26.04 -26.18 -21.79
CA ARG A 226 -25.12 -25.14 -21.34
C ARG A 226 -23.75 -25.51 -21.89
N GLN A 227 -23.30 -24.72 -22.87
CA GLN A 227 -21.93 -24.79 -23.34
C GLN A 227 -21.00 -24.61 -22.13
N PRO A 228 -19.89 -25.36 -22.07
CA PRO A 228 -18.82 -25.10 -21.13
C PRO A 228 -18.38 -23.64 -21.24
N LEU A 229 -18.01 -23.06 -20.09
CA LEU A 229 -17.42 -21.74 -19.99
C LEU A 229 -16.46 -21.48 -21.15
N THR A 230 -16.68 -20.32 -21.78
CA THR A 230 -15.77 -19.71 -22.73
C THR A 230 -14.33 -19.74 -22.17
N PRO A 231 -13.30 -19.91 -23.01
CA PRO A 231 -11.91 -19.83 -22.59
C PRO A 231 -11.63 -18.45 -21.94
N PRO A 232 -10.56 -18.31 -21.14
CA PRO A 232 -10.22 -17.05 -20.48
C PRO A 232 -10.19 -15.93 -21.51
N ARG A 233 -11.12 -14.97 -21.38
CA ARG A 233 -11.22 -13.85 -22.33
C ARG A 233 -9.96 -13.01 -22.30
N ASP A 234 -9.55 -12.67 -23.52
CA ASP A 234 -8.32 -12.03 -23.97
C ASP A 234 -7.98 -10.71 -23.23
N ILE A 235 -6.76 -10.62 -22.70
CA ILE A 235 -6.21 -9.41 -22.06
C ILE A 235 -5.87 -8.32 -23.10
N THR A 236 -5.88 -8.68 -24.38
CA THR A 236 -5.71 -7.78 -25.54
C THR A 236 -6.76 -6.68 -25.63
N GLN A 237 -7.98 -6.88 -25.09
CA GLN A 237 -9.07 -5.89 -25.14
C GLN A 237 -8.76 -4.60 -24.37
N PHE A 238 -7.99 -4.66 -23.29
CA PHE A 238 -7.78 -3.49 -22.42
C PHE A 238 -6.97 -2.38 -23.11
N THR A 239 -6.15 -2.74 -24.10
CA THR A 239 -5.43 -1.74 -24.89
C THR A 239 -6.34 -1.07 -25.92
N GLU A 240 -7.40 -1.72 -26.40
CA GLU A 240 -8.28 -1.18 -27.45
C GLU A 240 -9.29 -0.13 -26.94
N ILE A 241 -9.44 -0.01 -25.62
CA ILE A 241 -10.33 0.98 -25.00
C ILE A 241 -9.84 2.39 -25.30
N ALA A 242 -10.71 3.18 -25.93
CA ALA A 242 -10.47 4.58 -26.22
C ALA A 242 -10.41 5.39 -24.91
N GLN A 243 -9.23 5.91 -24.55
CA GLN A 243 -9.04 6.62 -23.29
C GLN A 243 -9.77 7.97 -23.30
N GLN A 244 -10.47 8.29 -22.21
CA GLN A 244 -11.22 9.54 -22.08
C GLN A 244 -10.33 10.63 -21.48
N MET A 245 -9.88 11.56 -22.33
CA MET A 245 -8.94 12.62 -21.98
C MET A 245 -9.58 14.01 -21.99
N PHE A 246 -9.06 14.89 -21.16
CA PHE A 246 -9.51 16.28 -21.06
C PHE A 246 -8.33 17.26 -21.16
N PRO A 247 -8.48 18.38 -21.90
CA PRO A 247 -7.43 19.39 -22.00
C PRO A 247 -7.27 20.13 -20.66
N ASP A 248 -6.04 20.55 -20.31
CA ASP A 248 -5.79 21.39 -19.12
C ASP A 248 -6.25 22.83 -19.36
N THR A 249 -7.56 23.00 -19.39
CA THR A 249 -8.26 24.28 -19.54
C THR A 249 -9.38 24.33 -18.50
N PRO A 250 -9.89 25.51 -18.12
CA PRO A 250 -11.03 25.60 -17.21
C PRO A 250 -12.25 24.79 -17.70
N GLN A 251 -12.53 24.80 -19.01
CA GLN A 251 -13.60 24.01 -19.59
C GLN A 251 -13.32 22.50 -19.51
N GLY A 252 -12.08 22.09 -19.77
CA GLY A 252 -11.67 20.68 -19.65
C GLY A 252 -11.79 20.15 -18.23
N LYS A 253 -11.52 20.98 -17.21
CA LYS A 253 -11.72 20.64 -15.80
C LYS A 253 -13.19 20.43 -15.44
N MET A 254 -14.08 21.33 -15.87
CA MET A 254 -15.52 21.14 -15.68
C MET A 254 -16.04 19.88 -16.39
N ASN A 255 -15.58 19.61 -17.61
CA ASN A 255 -15.98 18.42 -18.36
C ASN A 255 -15.46 17.13 -17.70
N TYR A 256 -14.26 17.17 -17.13
CA TYR A 256 -13.68 16.06 -16.37
C TYR A 256 -14.49 15.77 -15.10
N GLU A 257 -14.83 16.81 -14.33
CA GLU A 257 -15.64 16.65 -13.11
C GLU A 257 -17.01 16.04 -13.41
N ALA A 258 -17.69 16.50 -14.47
CA ALA A 258 -18.95 15.92 -14.92
C ALA A 258 -18.81 14.46 -15.34
N ALA A 259 -17.78 14.14 -16.15
CA ALA A 259 -17.53 12.77 -16.59
C ALA A 259 -17.14 11.83 -15.43
N LEU A 260 -16.39 12.32 -14.46
CA LEU A 260 -16.01 11.55 -13.28
C LEU A 260 -17.24 11.25 -12.41
N HIS A 261 -18.10 12.24 -12.21
CA HIS A 261 -19.36 12.06 -11.48
C HIS A 261 -20.30 11.05 -12.18
N ASP A 262 -20.47 11.16 -13.49
CA ASP A 262 -21.27 10.19 -14.27
C ASP A 262 -20.66 8.78 -14.20
N PHE A 263 -19.33 8.69 -14.26
CA PHE A 263 -18.61 7.43 -14.14
C PHE A 263 -18.80 6.79 -12.75
N GLU A 264 -18.77 7.58 -11.67
CA GLU A 264 -19.00 7.11 -10.29
C GLU A 264 -20.45 6.64 -10.07
N ILE A 265 -21.44 7.31 -10.67
CA ILE A 265 -22.85 6.87 -10.63
C ILE A 265 -23.01 5.51 -11.32
N CYS A 266 -22.43 5.35 -12.51
CA CYS A 266 -22.52 4.11 -13.27
C CYS A 266 -21.68 2.98 -12.64
N HIS A 267 -20.63 3.31 -11.90
CA HIS A 267 -19.64 2.36 -11.37
C HIS A 267 -19.28 2.61 -9.91
N PRO A 268 -20.20 2.38 -8.96
CA PRO A 268 -19.99 2.66 -7.53
C PRO A 268 -18.83 1.88 -6.88
N HIS A 269 -18.29 0.86 -7.56
CA HIS A 269 -17.16 0.04 -7.08
C HIS A 269 -15.85 0.27 -7.87
N ALA A 270 -15.79 1.25 -8.78
CA ALA A 270 -14.64 1.45 -9.65
C ALA A 270 -13.35 1.86 -8.92
N THR A 271 -13.44 2.32 -7.66
CA THR A 271 -12.29 2.59 -6.80
C THR A 271 -11.53 1.32 -6.36
N ILE A 272 -12.18 0.16 -6.39
CA ILE A 272 -11.61 -1.13 -5.94
C ILE A 272 -11.16 -1.98 -7.13
N GLN A 273 -11.93 -1.99 -8.22
CA GLN A 273 -11.57 -2.69 -9.46
C GLN A 273 -11.99 -1.86 -10.66
N LEU A 274 -11.03 -1.55 -11.53
CA LEU A 274 -11.35 -0.90 -12.79
C LEU A 274 -12.03 -1.86 -13.75
N LEU A 275 -13.10 -1.38 -14.37
CA LEU A 275 -13.80 -2.12 -15.42
C LEU A 275 -12.87 -2.32 -16.62
N LYS A 276 -12.90 -3.54 -17.15
CA LYS A 276 -12.03 -3.97 -18.25
C LYS A 276 -12.47 -3.48 -19.62
N ASP A 277 -13.64 -2.90 -19.74
CA ASP A 277 -14.26 -2.58 -21.04
C ASP A 277 -14.66 -1.10 -21.15
N GLU A 278 -14.46 -0.30 -20.09
CA GLU A 278 -14.89 1.09 -20.05
C GLU A 278 -13.73 2.06 -19.79
N PRO A 279 -13.72 3.22 -20.46
CA PRO A 279 -12.65 4.19 -20.29
C PRO A 279 -12.80 4.97 -18.99
N TYR A 280 -11.74 4.96 -18.18
CA TYR A 280 -11.66 5.80 -16.99
C TYR A 280 -11.36 7.27 -17.40
N PRO A 281 -12.09 8.27 -16.87
CA PRO A 281 -11.81 9.69 -17.09
C PRO A 281 -10.42 10.08 -16.55
N LEU A 282 -9.51 10.56 -17.41
CA LEU A 282 -8.17 10.96 -16.99
C LEU A 282 -8.10 12.42 -16.54
N THR A 283 -7.32 12.70 -15.49
CA THR A 283 -7.12 14.05 -14.96
C THR A 283 -6.68 15.02 -16.08
N PRO A 284 -7.26 16.22 -16.16
CA PRO A 284 -6.93 17.19 -17.21
C PRO A 284 -5.43 17.46 -17.33
N GLY A 285 -4.92 17.45 -18.56
CA GLY A 285 -3.50 17.65 -18.84
C GLY A 285 -2.61 16.42 -18.68
N THR A 286 -3.13 15.30 -18.16
CA THR A 286 -2.37 14.05 -18.15
C THR A 286 -2.25 13.44 -19.54
N LEU A 287 -1.20 12.65 -19.75
CA LEU A 287 -0.98 11.94 -21.01
C LEU A 287 -1.75 10.62 -21.05
N PRO A 288 -1.96 10.00 -22.22
CA PRO A 288 -2.53 8.66 -22.32
C PRO A 288 -1.72 7.62 -21.53
N ALA A 289 -2.38 6.60 -20.99
CA ALA A 289 -1.80 5.46 -20.27
C ALA A 289 -0.71 4.70 -21.06
N ARG A 290 -0.72 4.79 -22.41
CA ARG A 290 0.31 4.20 -23.30
C ARG A 290 1.65 4.93 -23.30
N SER A 291 1.72 6.15 -22.77
CA SER A 291 2.92 6.96 -22.86
C SER A 291 3.95 6.56 -21.79
N ASN A 292 5.24 6.81 -22.04
CA ASN A 292 6.33 6.70 -21.06
C ASN A 292 6.20 7.79 -19.97
N LYS A 293 5.04 7.86 -19.33
CA LYS A 293 4.71 8.84 -18.31
C LYS A 293 4.97 8.31 -16.91
N CYS A 294 5.11 9.25 -15.99
CA CYS A 294 5.11 8.98 -14.57
C CYS A 294 3.71 8.57 -14.12
N HIS A 295 3.60 7.44 -13.42
CA HIS A 295 2.32 6.95 -12.89
C HIS A 295 1.77 7.82 -11.76
N HIS A 296 2.67 8.49 -11.04
CA HIS A 296 2.28 9.35 -9.94
C HIS A 296 1.52 10.59 -10.41
N CYS A 297 2.00 11.28 -11.45
CA CYS A 297 1.45 12.57 -11.87
C CYS A 297 0.88 12.59 -13.30
N GLY A 298 0.95 11.49 -14.04
CA GLY A 298 0.43 11.39 -15.40
C GLY A 298 1.22 12.16 -16.48
N GLN A 299 2.38 12.73 -16.16
CA GLN A 299 3.22 13.54 -17.07
C GLN A 299 4.49 12.80 -17.53
N HIS A 300 5.09 13.20 -18.65
CA HIS A 300 6.35 12.62 -19.15
C HIS A 300 7.61 13.29 -18.55
N GLY A 301 8.79 12.77 -18.91
CA GLY A 301 10.08 13.45 -18.70
C GLY A 301 10.77 13.17 -17.36
N HIS A 302 10.18 12.32 -16.51
CA HIS A 302 10.79 11.93 -15.24
C HIS A 302 10.32 10.56 -14.78
N ARG A 303 11.07 9.96 -13.85
CA ARG A 303 10.71 8.71 -13.16
C ARG A 303 9.90 9.02 -11.90
N GLN A 304 9.10 8.07 -11.43
CA GLN A 304 8.29 8.20 -10.22
C GLN A 304 9.11 8.64 -9.00
N VAL A 305 10.31 8.10 -8.84
CA VAL A 305 11.25 8.45 -7.75
C VAL A 305 11.75 9.90 -7.79
N ALA A 306 11.63 10.58 -8.93
CA ALA A 306 12.03 11.97 -9.12
C ALA A 306 10.83 12.88 -9.40
N CYS A 307 9.61 12.40 -9.14
CA CYS A 307 8.39 13.16 -9.36
C CYS A 307 8.19 14.19 -8.26
N ILE A 308 8.06 15.47 -8.65
CA ILE A 308 7.75 16.59 -7.75
C ILE A 308 6.33 17.13 -7.95
N ASN A 309 5.60 16.59 -8.93
CA ASN A 309 4.25 17.02 -9.26
C ASN A 309 3.24 16.32 -8.34
N GLY A 310 2.09 16.95 -8.14
CA GLY A 310 0.99 16.36 -7.37
C GLY A 310 0.53 15.02 -7.96
N ALA A 311 0.09 14.13 -7.06
CA ALA A 311 -0.43 12.83 -7.43
C ALA A 311 -1.76 12.96 -8.20
N VAL A 312 -1.94 12.19 -9.27
CA VAL A 312 -3.28 11.95 -9.84
C VAL A 312 -4.07 11.06 -8.86
N PRO A 313 -5.41 11.07 -8.91
CA PRO A 313 -6.24 10.24 -8.03
C PRO A 313 -5.85 8.75 -8.10
N GLN A 314 -5.94 8.05 -6.97
CA GLN A 314 -5.57 6.63 -6.89
C GLN A 314 -6.25 5.73 -7.95
N PRO A 315 -7.55 5.90 -8.28
CA PRO A 315 -8.18 5.09 -9.32
C PRO A 315 -7.56 5.31 -10.70
N GLU A 316 -7.11 6.53 -10.99
CA GLU A 316 -6.37 6.83 -12.21
C GLU A 316 -4.99 6.13 -12.23
N GLN A 317 -4.28 6.12 -11.11
CA GLN A 317 -3.00 5.39 -11.00
C GLN A 317 -3.19 3.90 -11.28
N ASN A 318 -4.23 3.30 -10.69
CA ASN A 318 -4.61 1.92 -10.91
C ASN A 318 -4.96 1.66 -12.39
N TYR A 319 -5.64 2.61 -13.06
CA TYR A 319 -5.91 2.54 -14.50
C TYR A 319 -4.63 2.49 -15.33
N HIS A 320 -3.66 3.37 -15.03
CA HIS A 320 -2.38 3.41 -15.74
C HIS A 320 -1.57 2.13 -15.54
N GLU A 321 -1.61 1.54 -14.34
CA GLU A 321 -0.98 0.25 -14.05
C GLU A 321 -1.63 -0.91 -14.79
N ALA A 322 -2.97 -0.99 -14.77
CA ALA A 322 -3.72 -2.01 -15.50
C ALA A 322 -3.42 -1.94 -17.01
N TYR A 323 -3.36 -0.71 -17.55
CA TYR A 323 -3.03 -0.47 -18.95
C TYR A 323 -1.61 -0.92 -19.32
N ARG A 324 -0.63 -0.60 -18.47
CA ARG A 324 0.76 -1.02 -18.62
C ARG A 324 0.87 -2.55 -18.58
N ALA A 325 0.23 -3.20 -17.62
CA ALA A 325 0.24 -4.65 -17.48
C ALA A 325 -0.33 -5.35 -18.73
N ALA A 326 -1.46 -4.85 -19.24
CA ALA A 326 -2.06 -5.35 -20.48
C ALA A 326 -1.15 -5.14 -21.70
N SER A 327 -0.50 -3.98 -21.79
CA SER A 327 0.43 -3.66 -22.89
C SER A 327 1.66 -4.59 -22.88
N TYR A 328 2.24 -4.89 -21.71
CA TYR A 328 3.36 -5.83 -21.60
C TYR A 328 2.97 -7.26 -22.00
N GLN A 329 1.79 -7.73 -21.59
CA GLN A 329 1.31 -9.06 -21.93
C GLN A 329 1.00 -9.19 -23.44
N ALA A 330 0.44 -8.16 -24.07
CA ALA A 330 0.24 -8.13 -25.52
C ALA A 330 1.55 -8.18 -26.32
N HIS A 331 2.63 -7.59 -25.80
CA HIS A 331 3.95 -7.68 -26.43
C HIS A 331 4.63 -9.04 -26.24
N LEU A 332 4.42 -9.71 -25.12
CA LEU A 332 4.97 -11.05 -24.85
C LEU A 332 4.23 -12.18 -25.56
N GLY A 333 2.93 -12.02 -25.86
CA GLY A 333 2.14 -13.01 -26.60
C GLY A 333 2.33 -12.99 -28.12
N ASN A 334 3.06 -11.99 -28.65
CA ASN A 334 3.34 -11.84 -30.08
C ASN A 334 4.82 -12.12 -30.44
N ALA A 335 5.62 -12.61 -29.49
CA ALA A 335 6.98 -13.11 -29.68
C ALA A 335 7.00 -14.64 -29.61
#